data_AF-A0AAU5MHN8-F1
#
_entry.id   AF-A0AAU5MHN8-F1
#
_cell.length_a   1.000
_cell.length_b   1.000
_cell.length_c   1.000
_cell.angle_alpha   90.00
_cell.angle_beta   90.00
_cell.angle_gamma   90.00
#
_symmetry.space_group_name_H-M   'P 1'
#
loop_
_entity.id
_entity.type
_entity.pdbx_description
1 polymer ?
#
loop_
_entity_poly.entity_id
_entity_poly.type
_entity_poly.pdbx_seq_one_letter_code
_entity_poly.pdbx_strand_id
1 'polypeptide(L)'
;MTSTPLAVRPALLLGVPNRITLVRTVIAMAVATIAFRTGDLEWLVLGYFSYWFGDSLDGWVARRRNEESLSGAVFDIVCDRACSFLLAAAFMATYPVTIGPLAIYLAQFGVLDTMLTFSFLLWPWMLSPNYFYKVDRPIYVWNWSKPAKAMNTGAVVISLVVAGHTGAQWLPYAVAIAALLVKVVSSYRLIEILCGRRLASPGQPR
;
A
#
# COMPACT_ATOMS: atom_id res chain seq x y z
N MET A 1 18.06 -22.62 -24.02
CA MET A 1 17.23 -21.42 -23.80
C MET A 1 16.92 -21.35 -22.31
N THR A 2 17.66 -20.53 -21.58
CA THR A 2 17.46 -20.30 -20.14
C THR A 2 16.07 -19.72 -19.95
N SER A 3 15.15 -20.50 -19.38
CA SER A 3 13.82 -20.03 -19.02
C SER A 3 13.99 -18.89 -18.02
N THR A 4 13.85 -17.65 -18.47
CA THR A 4 13.83 -16.50 -17.58
C THR A 4 12.75 -16.73 -16.53
N PRO A 5 13.08 -16.62 -15.23
CA PRO A 5 12.09 -16.79 -14.17
C PRO A 5 10.91 -15.85 -14.42
N LEU A 6 9.70 -16.29 -14.08
CA LEU A 6 8.45 -15.52 -14.19
C LEU A 6 8.56 -14.11 -13.59
N ALA A 7 9.53 -13.93 -12.69
CA ALA A 7 9.87 -12.66 -12.06
C ALA A 7 10.25 -11.52 -13.02
N VAL A 8 10.77 -11.80 -14.22
CA VAL A 8 11.27 -10.75 -15.15
C VAL A 8 10.91 -11.08 -16.60
N ARG A 9 9.65 -11.48 -16.86
CA ARG A 9 9.19 -11.64 -18.25
C ARG A 9 8.91 -10.25 -18.85
N PRO A 10 9.66 -9.80 -19.88
CA PRO A 10 9.49 -8.45 -20.42
C PRO A 10 8.08 -8.18 -20.98
N ALA A 11 7.43 -9.22 -21.51
CA ALA A 11 6.05 -9.15 -21.98
C ALA A 11 5.05 -8.76 -20.86
N LEU A 12 5.31 -9.21 -19.61
CA LEU A 12 4.45 -8.87 -18.46
C LEU A 12 4.78 -7.48 -17.91
N LEU A 13 6.01 -6.98 -18.09
CA LEU A 13 6.37 -5.60 -17.73
C LEU A 13 5.51 -4.58 -18.50
N LEU A 14 5.21 -4.87 -19.76
CA LEU A 14 4.33 -4.08 -20.62
C LEU A 14 2.90 -4.62 -20.70
N GLY A 15 2.53 -5.52 -19.77
CA GLY A 15 1.20 -6.10 -19.65
C GLY A 15 0.14 -5.04 -19.35
N VAL A 16 -1.13 -5.40 -19.54
CA VAL A 16 -2.24 -4.45 -19.32
C VAL A 16 -2.28 -3.93 -17.87
N PRO A 17 -2.10 -4.77 -16.82
CA PRO A 17 -2.07 -4.29 -15.44
C PRO A 17 -1.01 -3.22 -15.20
N ASN A 18 0.23 -3.45 -15.62
CA ASN A 18 1.32 -2.50 -15.38
C ASN A 18 1.12 -1.18 -16.14
N ARG A 19 0.47 -1.19 -17.30
CA ARG A 19 0.08 0.05 -17.98
C ARG A 19 -0.96 0.82 -17.18
N ILE A 20 -1.93 0.12 -16.59
CA ILE A 20 -2.91 0.74 -15.69
C ILE A 20 -2.19 1.33 -14.47
N THR A 21 -1.27 0.58 -13.85
CA THR A 21 -0.42 1.05 -12.74
C THR A 21 0.38 2.30 -13.12
N LEU A 22 0.98 2.33 -14.30
CA LEU A 22 1.73 3.50 -14.77
C LEU A 22 0.81 4.71 -14.99
N VAL A 23 -0.29 4.52 -15.71
CA VAL A 23 -1.24 5.60 -16.03
C VAL A 23 -1.87 6.16 -14.77
N ARG A 24 -2.34 5.30 -13.85
CA ARG A 24 -2.90 5.76 -12.56
C ARG A 24 -1.89 6.55 -11.75
N THR A 25 -0.61 6.14 -11.77
CA THR A 25 0.46 6.81 -11.03
C THR A 25 0.70 8.21 -11.59
N VAL A 26 0.85 8.33 -12.91
CA VAL A 26 1.05 9.62 -13.57
C VAL A 26 -0.14 10.56 -13.30
N ILE A 27 -1.37 10.06 -13.42
CA ILE A 27 -2.58 10.84 -13.14
C ILE A 27 -2.61 11.28 -11.68
N ALA A 28 -2.46 10.36 -10.74
CA ALA A 28 -2.51 10.66 -9.31
C ALA A 28 -1.42 11.65 -8.90
N MET A 29 -0.21 11.52 -9.42
CA MET A 29 0.88 12.45 -9.13
C MET A 29 0.67 13.84 -9.75
N ALA A 30 0.14 13.91 -10.98
CA ALA A 30 -0.20 15.18 -11.62
C ALA A 30 -1.30 15.92 -10.83
N VAL A 31 -2.35 15.20 -10.44
CA VAL A 31 -3.43 15.73 -9.60
C VAL A 31 -2.90 16.15 -8.22
N ALA A 32 -2.02 15.35 -7.59
CA ALA A 32 -1.38 15.71 -6.32
C ALA A 32 -0.54 16.99 -6.45
N THR A 33 0.12 17.21 -7.59
CA THR A 33 0.91 18.42 -7.85
C THR A 33 0.02 19.65 -8.02
N ILE A 34 -1.13 19.50 -8.68
CA ILE A 34 -2.13 20.56 -8.79
C ILE A 34 -2.70 20.88 -7.40
N ALA A 35 -3.02 19.85 -6.61
CA ALA A 35 -3.47 20.01 -5.23
C ALA A 35 -2.44 20.74 -4.37
N PHE A 36 -1.15 20.37 -4.49
CA PHE A 36 -0.05 21.02 -3.78
C PHE A 36 0.05 22.51 -4.11
N ARG A 37 -0.16 22.87 -5.39
CA ARG A 37 -0.09 24.25 -5.86
C ARG A 37 -1.30 25.10 -5.46
N THR A 38 -2.50 24.52 -5.53
CA THR A 38 -3.77 25.24 -5.34
C THR A 38 -4.19 25.29 -3.88
N GLY A 39 -3.90 24.24 -3.13
CA GLY A 39 -4.43 24.05 -1.78
C GLY A 39 -5.89 23.60 -1.76
N ASP A 40 -6.48 23.20 -2.88
CA ASP A 40 -7.90 22.81 -2.89
C ASP A 40 -8.08 21.36 -2.47
N LEU A 41 -9.01 21.14 -1.54
CA LEU A 41 -9.36 19.81 -1.05
C LEU A 41 -9.93 18.91 -2.15
N GLU A 42 -10.63 19.47 -3.13
CA GLU A 42 -11.23 18.71 -4.23
C GLU A 42 -10.16 17.99 -5.06
N TRP A 43 -9.04 18.66 -5.34
CA TRP A 43 -7.91 18.04 -6.03
C TRP A 43 -7.25 16.95 -5.19
N LEU A 44 -7.13 17.14 -3.87
CA LEU A 44 -6.64 16.08 -2.96
C LEU A 44 -7.56 14.84 -3.01
N VAL A 45 -8.87 15.04 -2.89
CA VAL A 45 -9.87 13.96 -2.94
C VAL A 45 -9.81 13.23 -4.27
N LEU A 46 -9.74 13.97 -5.39
CA LEU A 46 -9.62 13.39 -6.72
C LEU A 46 -8.32 12.59 -6.89
N GLY A 47 -7.22 13.06 -6.31
CA GLY A 47 -5.93 12.37 -6.31
C GLY A 47 -5.99 11.03 -5.58
N TYR A 48 -6.56 11.02 -4.37
CA TYR A 48 -6.76 9.78 -3.60
C TYR A 48 -7.73 8.82 -4.30
N PHE A 49 -8.80 9.35 -4.89
CA PHE A 49 -9.75 8.54 -5.67
C PHE A 49 -9.06 7.87 -6.87
N SER A 50 -8.31 8.65 -7.67
CA SER A 50 -7.57 8.14 -8.83
C SER A 50 -6.56 7.06 -8.43
N TYR A 51 -5.86 7.28 -7.31
CA TYR A 51 -4.92 6.34 -6.73
C TYR A 51 -5.61 5.01 -6.34
N TRP A 52 -6.64 5.04 -5.49
CA TRP A 52 -7.30 3.83 -4.99
C TRP A 52 -8.07 3.06 -6.06
N PHE A 53 -8.79 3.78 -6.93
CA PHE A 53 -9.56 3.16 -7.99
C PHE A 53 -8.63 2.46 -8.99
N GLY A 54 -7.54 3.13 -9.38
CA GLY A 54 -6.54 2.56 -10.28
C GLY A 54 -5.87 1.32 -9.72
N ASP A 55 -5.47 1.34 -8.44
CA ASP A 55 -4.83 0.19 -7.75
C ASP A 55 -5.78 -1.01 -7.65
N SER A 56 -7.06 -0.75 -7.36
CA SER A 56 -8.05 -1.82 -7.35
C SER A 56 -8.26 -2.42 -8.75
N LEU A 57 -8.20 -1.58 -9.79
CA LEU A 57 -8.40 -1.97 -11.18
C LEU A 57 -7.23 -2.79 -11.73
N ASP A 58 -5.98 -2.37 -11.54
CA ASP A 58 -4.83 -3.10 -12.09
C ASP A 58 -4.73 -4.52 -11.51
N GLY A 59 -4.92 -4.69 -10.21
CA GLY A 59 -4.89 -5.98 -9.56
C GLY A 59 -6.05 -6.87 -10.04
N TRP A 60 -7.23 -6.29 -10.23
CA TRP A 60 -8.38 -7.04 -10.78
C TRP A 60 -8.11 -7.52 -12.20
N VAL A 61 -7.56 -6.65 -13.06
CA VAL A 61 -7.17 -6.99 -14.44
C VAL A 61 -6.08 -8.08 -14.44
N ALA A 62 -5.08 -7.98 -13.58
CA ALA A 62 -3.99 -8.96 -13.48
C ALA A 62 -4.50 -10.36 -13.18
N ARG A 63 -5.40 -10.49 -12.18
CA ARG A 63 -6.01 -11.77 -11.80
C ARG A 63 -6.92 -12.32 -12.89
N ARG A 64 -7.74 -11.47 -13.51
CA ARG A 64 -8.69 -11.90 -14.56
C ARG A 64 -7.99 -12.36 -15.83
N ARG A 65 -6.81 -11.80 -16.13
CA ARG A 65 -6.02 -12.10 -17.33
C ARG A 65 -4.89 -13.10 -17.07
N ASN A 66 -4.70 -13.58 -15.84
CA ASN A 66 -3.54 -14.38 -15.43
C ASN A 66 -2.19 -13.71 -15.79
N GLU A 67 -2.14 -12.38 -15.68
CA GLU A 67 -0.95 -11.55 -15.95
C GLU A 67 -0.22 -11.14 -14.65
N GLU A 68 -0.55 -11.78 -13.52
CA GLU A 68 0.16 -11.55 -12.26
C GLU A 68 1.66 -11.91 -12.39
N SER A 69 2.52 -11.03 -11.91
CA SER A 69 3.97 -11.22 -11.94
C SER A 69 4.62 -10.59 -10.72
N LEU A 70 5.79 -11.11 -10.33
CA LEU A 70 6.57 -10.55 -9.22
C LEU A 70 7.02 -9.12 -9.53
N SER A 71 7.51 -8.86 -10.75
CA SER A 71 7.88 -7.50 -11.16
C SER A 71 6.68 -6.55 -11.20
N GLY A 72 5.51 -7.02 -11.65
CA GLY A 72 4.27 -6.25 -11.58
C GLY A 72 3.90 -5.89 -10.15
N ALA A 73 3.95 -6.86 -9.21
CA ALA A 73 3.67 -6.60 -7.80
C ALA A 73 4.67 -5.62 -7.16
N VAL A 74 5.97 -5.71 -7.49
CA VAL A 74 6.97 -4.75 -7.00
C VAL A 74 6.72 -3.36 -7.58
N PHE A 75 6.43 -3.27 -8.89
CA PHE A 75 6.13 -2.00 -9.56
C PHE A 75 4.91 -1.32 -8.94
N ASP A 76 3.84 -2.08 -8.73
CA ASP A 76 2.61 -1.66 -8.05
C ASP A 76 2.89 -1.09 -6.64
N ILE A 77 3.65 -1.81 -5.82
CA ILE A 77 4.04 -1.35 -4.47
C ILE A 77 4.81 -0.02 -4.53
N VAL A 78 5.78 0.11 -5.44
CA VAL A 78 6.59 1.33 -5.56
C VAL A 78 5.73 2.52 -6.00
N CYS A 79 4.87 2.31 -7.00
CA CYS A 79 3.92 3.31 -7.49
C CYS A 79 2.96 3.78 -6.41
N ASP A 80 2.46 2.85 -5.58
CA ASP A 80 1.61 3.15 -4.43
C ASP A 80 2.30 4.05 -3.41
N ARG A 81 3.56 3.74 -3.07
CA ARG A 81 4.31 4.57 -2.12
C ARG A 81 4.56 5.95 -2.71
N ALA A 82 4.96 6.05 -3.98
CA ALA A 82 5.18 7.33 -4.64
C ALA A 82 3.92 8.21 -4.64
N CYS A 83 2.76 7.64 -5.03
CA CYS A 83 1.49 8.35 -5.02
C CYS A 83 1.12 8.81 -3.61
N SER A 84 1.19 7.90 -2.63
CA SER A 84 0.81 8.21 -1.26
C SER A 84 1.72 9.26 -0.62
N PHE A 85 3.02 9.27 -0.91
CA PHE A 85 3.95 10.29 -0.39
C PHE A 85 3.62 11.66 -0.94
N LEU A 86 3.40 11.77 -2.25
CA LEU A 86 3.12 13.06 -2.88
C LEU A 86 1.75 13.61 -2.46
N LEU A 87 0.74 12.74 -2.36
CA LEU A 87 -0.59 13.10 -1.85
C LEU A 87 -0.53 13.54 -0.39
N ALA A 88 0.21 12.82 0.47
CA ALA A 88 0.40 13.23 1.86
C ALA A 88 1.18 14.55 1.97
N ALA A 89 2.18 14.78 1.13
CA ALA A 89 2.92 16.04 1.07
C ALA A 89 2.01 17.22 0.69
N ALA A 90 1.16 17.03 -0.33
CA ALA A 90 0.14 18.02 -0.68
C ALA A 90 -0.81 18.29 0.49
N PHE A 91 -1.31 17.24 1.15
CA PHE A 91 -2.19 17.36 2.30
C PHE A 91 -1.53 18.14 3.45
N MET A 92 -0.26 17.85 3.76
CA MET A 92 0.51 18.53 4.81
C MET A 92 0.77 20.00 4.48
N ALA A 93 1.05 20.32 3.22
CA ALA A 93 1.25 21.70 2.77
C ALA A 93 -0.04 22.53 2.85
N THR A 94 -1.18 21.92 2.50
CA THR A 94 -2.49 22.58 2.58
C THR A 94 -3.00 22.71 4.01
N TYR A 95 -2.80 21.67 4.85
CA TYR A 95 -3.33 21.60 6.21
C TYR A 95 -2.22 21.28 7.22
N PRO A 96 -1.46 22.29 7.70
CA PRO A 96 -0.31 22.06 8.58
C PRO A 96 -0.61 21.30 9.88
N VAL A 97 -1.83 21.39 10.40
CA VAL A 97 -2.27 20.63 11.58
C VAL A 97 -2.17 19.10 11.39
N THR A 98 -2.17 18.65 10.14
CA THR A 98 -2.12 17.22 9.79
C THR A 98 -0.71 16.66 9.67
N ILE A 99 0.33 17.49 9.81
CA ILE A 99 1.73 17.08 9.66
C ILE A 99 2.10 15.96 10.63
N GLY A 100 1.72 16.08 11.91
CA GLY A 100 2.05 15.07 12.92
C GLY A 100 1.52 13.66 12.60
N PRO A 101 0.21 13.46 12.41
CA PRO A 101 -0.32 12.14 12.09
C PRO A 101 0.15 11.63 10.72
N LEU A 102 0.31 12.52 9.72
CA LEU A 102 0.82 12.12 8.40
C LEU A 102 2.30 11.74 8.44
N ALA A 103 3.13 12.34 9.29
CA ALA A 103 4.51 11.93 9.47
C ALA A 103 4.61 10.50 10.04
N ILE A 104 3.76 10.16 11.02
CA ILE A 104 3.67 8.79 11.56
C ILE A 104 3.23 7.83 10.46
N TYR A 105 2.19 8.19 9.72
CA TYR A 105 1.71 7.42 8.58
C TYR A 105 2.80 7.21 7.53
N LEU A 106 3.57 8.23 7.15
CA LEU A 106 4.64 8.08 6.15
C LEU A 106 5.78 7.19 6.62
N ALA A 107 6.17 7.26 7.90
CA ALA A 107 7.15 6.34 8.47
C ALA A 107 6.61 4.90 8.48
N GLN A 108 5.36 4.72 8.89
CA GLN A 108 4.69 3.42 8.94
C GLN A 108 4.49 2.84 7.54
N PHE A 109 3.78 3.52 6.66
CA PHE A 109 3.39 3.07 5.33
C PHE A 109 4.57 3.08 4.37
N GLY A 110 5.40 4.12 4.41
CA GLY A 110 6.50 4.28 3.47
C GLY A 110 7.72 3.43 3.75
N VAL A 111 8.02 3.17 5.02
CA VAL A 111 9.22 2.44 5.40
C VAL A 111 8.87 1.07 5.93
N LEU A 112 8.18 1.01 7.07
CA LEU A 112 7.99 -0.26 7.77
C LEU A 112 7.08 -1.22 7.01
N ASP A 113 5.93 -0.74 6.53
CA ASP A 113 4.99 -1.50 5.71
C ASP A 113 5.59 -1.86 4.35
N THR A 114 6.42 -1.00 3.77
CA THR A 114 7.14 -1.32 2.52
C THR A 114 8.07 -2.51 2.72
N MET A 115 8.90 -2.50 3.76
CA MET A 115 9.79 -3.62 4.09
C MET A 115 9.00 -4.90 4.41
N LEU A 116 7.94 -4.78 5.23
CA LEU A 116 7.07 -5.90 5.55
C LEU A 116 6.39 -6.46 4.29
N THR A 117 5.94 -5.59 3.38
CA THR A 117 5.32 -5.99 2.12
C THR A 117 6.34 -6.72 1.27
N PHE A 118 7.53 -6.15 1.03
CA PHE A 118 8.59 -6.81 0.27
C PHE A 118 9.11 -8.12 0.86
N SER A 119 8.80 -8.45 2.12
CA SER A 119 9.13 -9.76 2.68
C SER A 119 8.56 -10.93 1.87
N PHE A 120 7.51 -10.72 1.05
CA PHE A 120 7.02 -11.77 0.16
C PHE A 120 8.11 -12.30 -0.80
N LEU A 121 9.10 -11.47 -1.13
CA LEU A 121 10.22 -11.82 -2.00
C LEU A 121 11.14 -12.89 -1.39
N LEU A 122 11.06 -13.15 -0.08
CA LEU A 122 11.81 -14.20 0.58
C LEU A 122 11.39 -15.61 0.11
N TRP A 123 10.21 -15.74 -0.52
CA TRP A 123 9.70 -17.01 -1.04
C TRP A 123 9.60 -16.97 -2.58
N PRO A 124 10.46 -17.72 -3.30
CA PRO A 124 10.52 -17.67 -4.77
C PRO A 124 9.23 -18.05 -5.50
N TRP A 125 8.37 -18.82 -4.85
CA TRP A 125 7.08 -19.27 -5.39
C TRP A 125 5.94 -18.27 -5.19
N MET A 126 6.16 -17.19 -4.42
CA MET A 126 5.14 -16.20 -4.10
C MET A 126 5.21 -15.02 -5.07
N LEU A 127 4.10 -14.77 -5.77
CA LEU A 127 4.02 -13.69 -6.76
C LEU A 127 3.75 -12.31 -6.15
N SER A 128 3.02 -12.27 -5.03
CA SER A 128 2.59 -11.02 -4.40
C SER A 128 2.22 -11.25 -2.93
N PRO A 129 2.11 -10.16 -2.12
CA PRO A 129 1.67 -10.23 -0.73
C PRO A 129 0.25 -10.80 -0.55
N ASN A 130 -0.55 -10.84 -1.61
CA ASN A 130 -1.90 -11.43 -1.58
C ASN A 130 -1.88 -12.92 -1.26
N TYR A 131 -0.75 -13.59 -1.48
CA TYR A 131 -0.57 -15.02 -1.24
C TYR A 131 0.11 -15.32 0.11
N PHE A 132 0.38 -14.30 0.92
CA PHE A 132 1.11 -14.45 2.18
C PHE A 132 0.37 -15.31 3.21
N TYR A 133 -0.94 -15.53 3.05
CA TYR A 133 -1.70 -16.48 3.86
C TYR A 133 -1.14 -17.91 3.79
N LYS A 134 -0.40 -18.26 2.72
CA LYS A 134 0.29 -19.55 2.57
C LYS A 134 1.54 -19.66 3.45
N VAL A 135 2.10 -18.53 3.88
CA VAL A 135 3.23 -18.47 4.81
C VAL A 135 2.69 -18.31 6.22
N ASP A 136 1.99 -17.21 6.49
CA ASP A 136 1.44 -16.91 7.80
C ASP A 136 0.12 -16.15 7.67
N ARG A 137 -0.98 -16.82 8.04
CA ARG A 137 -2.33 -16.29 7.94
C ARG A 137 -2.54 -15.07 8.86
N PRO A 138 -2.07 -15.02 10.12
CA PRO A 138 -2.20 -13.83 10.96
C PRO A 138 -1.60 -12.58 10.32
N ILE A 139 -0.34 -12.63 9.84
CA ILE A 139 0.28 -11.49 9.16
C ILE A 139 -0.54 -11.08 7.93
N TYR A 140 -1.00 -12.05 7.13
CA TYR A 140 -1.86 -11.76 5.99
C TYR A 140 -3.16 -11.05 6.40
N VAL A 141 -3.88 -11.55 7.41
CA VAL A 141 -5.16 -10.97 7.85
C VAL A 141 -4.98 -9.53 8.29
N TRP A 142 -3.92 -9.22 9.03
CA TRP A 142 -3.67 -7.89 9.57
C TRP A 142 -3.20 -6.86 8.53
N ASN A 143 -2.61 -7.30 7.40
CA ASN A 143 -1.94 -6.40 6.46
C ASN A 143 -2.51 -6.43 5.04
N TRP A 144 -2.85 -7.61 4.52
CA TRP A 144 -3.14 -7.80 3.09
C TRP A 144 -4.50 -8.45 2.81
N SER A 145 -5.31 -8.71 3.84
CA SER A 145 -6.73 -9.00 3.64
C SER A 145 -7.44 -7.79 3.01
N LYS A 146 -8.52 -8.02 2.26
CA LYS A 146 -9.32 -6.95 1.65
C LYS A 146 -9.67 -5.81 2.64
N PRO A 147 -10.20 -6.08 3.85
CA PRO A 147 -10.47 -5.01 4.81
C PRO A 147 -9.19 -4.35 5.32
N ALA A 148 -8.11 -5.10 5.60
CA ALA A 148 -6.86 -4.52 6.07
C ALA A 148 -6.24 -3.56 5.05
N LYS A 149 -6.27 -3.90 3.76
CA LYS A 149 -5.80 -3.03 2.67
C LYS A 149 -6.59 -1.73 2.62
N ALA A 150 -7.93 -1.83 2.65
CA ALA A 150 -8.80 -0.65 2.64
C ALA A 150 -8.55 0.25 3.86
N MET A 151 -8.31 -0.33 5.03
CA MET A 151 -8.08 0.42 6.27
C MET A 151 -6.68 1.06 6.34
N ASN A 152 -5.64 0.47 5.75
CA ASN A 152 -4.25 0.93 5.93
C ASN A 152 -4.06 2.40 5.52
N THR A 153 -4.61 2.80 4.38
CA THR A 153 -4.55 4.19 3.89
C THR A 153 -5.89 4.91 4.06
N GLY A 154 -7.01 4.21 3.85
CA GLY A 154 -8.35 4.78 3.97
C GLY A 154 -8.69 5.29 5.36
N ALA A 155 -8.34 4.54 6.41
CA ALA A 155 -8.65 4.97 7.78
C ALA A 155 -7.93 6.28 8.15
N VAL A 156 -6.69 6.45 7.69
CA VAL A 156 -5.91 7.69 7.94
C VAL A 156 -6.57 8.87 7.23
N VAL A 157 -6.85 8.75 5.93
CA VAL A 157 -7.47 9.85 5.16
C VAL A 157 -8.85 10.21 5.73
N ILE A 158 -9.70 9.22 6.02
CA ILE A 158 -11.02 9.45 6.61
C ILE A 158 -10.90 10.11 7.98
N SER A 159 -9.96 9.66 8.83
CA SER A 159 -9.74 10.27 10.14
C SER A 159 -9.33 11.74 10.06
N LEU A 160 -8.53 12.11 9.05
CA LEU A 160 -8.12 13.51 8.81
C LEU A 160 -9.29 14.38 8.40
N VAL A 161 -10.13 13.88 7.49
CA VAL A 161 -11.36 14.58 7.07
C VAL A 161 -12.31 14.76 8.26
N VAL A 162 -12.55 13.70 9.03
CA VAL A 162 -13.40 13.75 10.23
C VAL A 162 -12.84 14.74 11.27
N ALA A 163 -11.53 14.73 11.52
CA ALA A 163 -10.89 15.67 12.43
C ALA A 163 -11.01 17.12 11.94
N GLY A 164 -10.94 17.36 10.63
CA GLY A 164 -11.18 18.67 10.03
C GLY A 164 -12.60 19.20 10.27
N HIS A 165 -13.62 18.34 10.19
CA HIS A 165 -15.02 18.73 10.42
C HIS A 165 -15.42 18.82 11.90
N THR A 166 -14.86 17.96 12.75
CA THR A 166 -15.28 17.83 14.16
C THR A 166 -14.33 18.50 15.15
N GLY A 167 -13.13 18.88 14.72
CA GLY A 167 -12.05 19.37 15.59
C GLY A 167 -11.35 18.27 16.41
N ALA A 168 -11.71 17.00 16.25
CA ALA A 168 -11.14 15.88 17.00
C ALA A 168 -9.73 15.49 16.51
N GLN A 169 -8.74 16.35 16.76
CA GLN A 169 -7.36 16.19 16.27
C GLN A 169 -6.65 14.94 16.83
N TRP A 170 -7.13 14.34 17.92
CA TRP A 170 -6.55 13.11 18.46
C TRP A 170 -6.82 11.87 17.58
N LEU A 171 -7.89 11.90 16.76
CA LEU A 171 -8.34 10.73 16.00
C LEU A 171 -7.33 10.28 14.93
N PRO A 172 -6.77 11.17 14.08
CA PRO A 172 -5.74 10.77 13.12
C PRO A 172 -4.48 10.21 13.76
N TYR A 173 -4.06 10.74 14.91
CA TYR A 173 -2.93 10.19 15.66
C TYR A 173 -3.23 8.77 16.14
N ALA A 174 -4.40 8.56 16.74
CA ALA A 174 -4.79 7.23 17.22
C ALA A 174 -4.81 6.20 16.08
N VAL A 175 -5.35 6.57 14.91
CA VAL A 175 -5.38 5.69 13.73
C VAL A 175 -3.97 5.41 13.20
N ALA A 176 -3.13 6.44 13.03
CA ALA A 176 -1.76 6.28 12.52
C ALA A 176 -0.89 5.45 13.48
N ILE A 177 -1.01 5.65 14.79
CA ILE A 177 -0.30 4.88 15.81
C ILE A 177 -0.80 3.43 15.83
N ALA A 178 -2.10 3.20 15.77
CA ALA A 178 -2.66 1.84 15.70
C ALA A 178 -2.15 1.09 14.46
N ALA A 179 -2.13 1.74 13.30
CA ALA A 179 -1.57 1.17 12.07
C ALA A 179 -0.07 0.86 12.24
N LEU A 180 0.70 1.74 12.87
CA LEU A 180 2.12 1.52 13.17
C LEU A 180 2.32 0.30 14.08
N LEU A 181 1.55 0.17 15.15
CA LEU A 181 1.62 -0.97 16.07
C LEU A 181 1.33 -2.29 15.34
N VAL A 182 0.33 -2.31 14.45
CA VAL A 182 0.05 -3.49 13.62
C VAL A 182 1.27 -3.86 12.78
N LYS A 183 1.97 -2.90 12.17
CA LYS A 183 3.19 -3.17 11.39
C LYS A 183 4.34 -3.65 12.25
N VAL A 184 4.55 -3.05 13.42
CA VAL A 184 5.59 -3.49 14.37
C VAL A 184 5.34 -4.93 14.81
N VAL A 185 4.12 -5.27 15.23
CA VAL A 185 3.75 -6.62 15.66
C VAL A 185 3.89 -7.62 14.51
N SER A 186 3.49 -7.24 13.30
CA SER A 186 3.60 -8.09 12.11
C SER A 186 5.06 -8.35 11.73
N SER A 187 5.91 -7.32 11.75
CA SER A 187 7.34 -7.44 11.48
C SER A 187 8.05 -8.26 12.55
N TYR A 188 7.72 -8.05 13.83
CA TYR A 188 8.27 -8.85 14.92
C TYR A 188 7.91 -10.34 14.76
N ARG A 189 6.63 -10.63 14.51
CA ARG A 189 6.17 -12.00 14.25
C ARG A 189 6.89 -12.63 13.06
N LEU A 190 7.09 -11.87 11.98
CA LEU A 190 7.84 -12.34 10.82
C LEU A 190 9.29 -12.69 11.18
N ILE A 191 9.98 -11.83 11.93
CA ILE A 191 11.36 -12.08 12.38
C ILE A 191 11.42 -13.33 13.26
N GLU A 192 10.48 -13.53 14.18
CA GLU A 192 10.43 -14.75 15.00
C GLU A 192 10.27 -16.01 14.15
N ILE A 193 9.49 -15.95 13.07
CA ILE A 193 9.32 -17.05 12.11
C ILE A 193 10.63 -17.30 11.36
N LEU A 194 11.27 -16.26 10.84
CA LEU A 194 12.53 -16.37 10.10
C LEU A 194 13.68 -16.88 10.97
N CYS A 195 13.71 -16.51 12.25
CA CYS A 195 14.68 -17.00 13.23
C CYS A 195 14.33 -18.38 13.81
N GLY A 196 13.22 -19.00 13.41
CA GLY A 196 12.78 -20.30 13.93
C GLY A 196 12.30 -20.29 15.39
N ARG A 197 12.09 -19.11 15.98
CA ARG A 197 11.58 -18.96 17.37
C ARG A 197 10.08 -19.16 17.46
N ARG A 198 9.37 -19.01 16.34
CA ARG A 198 7.92 -19.21 16.22
C ARG A 198 7.61 -19.99 14.96
N LEU A 199 6.69 -20.95 15.05
CA LEU A 199 6.19 -21.65 13.87
C LEU A 199 5.27 -20.75 13.05
N ALA A 200 5.45 -20.78 11.73
CA ALA A 200 4.54 -20.13 10.80
C ALA A 200 3.15 -20.79 10.87
N SER A 201 2.08 -20.02 10.63
CA SER A 201 0.71 -20.54 10.63
C SER A 201 0.05 -20.36 9.25
N PRO A 202 0.35 -21.22 8.25
CA PRO A 202 -0.31 -21.20 6.96
C PRO A 202 -1.83 -21.36 7.06
N GLY A 203 -2.55 -20.85 6.07
CA GLY A 203 -4.00 -20.92 5.98
C GLY A 203 -4.52 -21.13 4.56
N GLN A 204 -5.86 -21.16 4.45
CA GLN A 204 -6.56 -21.22 3.16
C GLN A 204 -7.00 -19.82 2.69
N PRO A 205 -7.15 -19.62 1.36
CA PRO A 205 -7.73 -18.40 0.82
C PRO A 205 -9.18 -18.24 1.33
N ARG A 206 -9.50 -17.08 1.92
CA ARG A 206 -10.88 -16.66 2.23
C ARG A 206 -11.14 -15.31 1.56
#